data_AF-A0A3C0B5T1-F1
#
_entry.id   AF-A0A3C0B5T1-F1
#
_cell.length_a   1.000
_cell.length_b   1.000
_cell.length_c   1.000
_cell.angle_alpha   90.00
_cell.angle_beta   90.00
_cell.angle_gamma   90.00
#
_symmetry.space_group_name_H-M   'P 1'
#
loop_
_entity.id
_entity.type
_entity.pdbx_description
1 polymer ?
#
loop_
_entity_poly.entity_id
_entity_poly.type
_entity_poly.pdbx_seq_one_letter_code
_entity_poly.pdbx_strand_id
1 'polypeptide(L)'
;MIYAIELNDMAKSTKEQISDYLKQFTVGIAGCGGLGSNAAMALARVGVGKLLLADFAIITPQCLDRQYFFAGQVGKLKVHGLRDNILKANPQVNVKAFDIKLCTSDVIELFATCNVVIEAFDKAEMKQMIIETMLTNLPHIPLVVGVGIAGWGKDVDAHVRRSDNLIICGDEVSALSDQLPVLA
;
A
#
# COMPACT_ATOMS: atom_id res chain seq x y z
N MET A 1 -4.10 16.29 18.61
CA MET A 1 -3.98 15.71 19.96
C MET A 1 -4.50 14.26 19.95
N ILE A 2 -3.89 13.38 19.13
CA ILE A 2 -4.25 11.94 19.02
C ILE A 2 -2.99 11.04 19.08
N TYR A 3 -1.78 11.60 19.15
CA TYR A 3 -0.54 10.81 19.05
C TYR A 3 0.11 10.39 20.39
N ALA A 4 -0.45 10.79 21.53
CA ALA A 4 0.21 10.64 22.83
C ALA A 4 -0.36 9.54 23.74
N ILE A 5 -1.47 8.90 23.36
CA ILE A 5 -1.98 7.74 24.09
C ILE A 5 -1.35 6.49 23.44
N GLU A 6 -0.30 5.98 24.09
CA GLU A 6 0.00 4.55 24.26
C GLU A 6 0.82 3.73 23.24
N LEU A 7 1.81 4.31 22.54
CA LEU A 7 2.87 3.46 21.95
C LEU A 7 3.65 2.64 23.01
N ASN A 8 3.81 3.19 24.22
CA ASN A 8 4.48 2.51 25.34
C ASN A 8 3.63 1.40 26.00
N ASP A 9 2.30 1.49 25.97
CA ASP A 9 1.43 0.42 26.51
C ASP A 9 1.19 -0.68 25.48
N MET A 10 1.17 -0.36 24.17
CA MET A 10 1.14 -1.37 23.10
C MET A 10 2.32 -2.35 23.13
N ALA A 11 3.49 -1.92 23.62
CA ALA A 11 4.67 -2.78 23.74
C ALA A 11 4.49 -3.95 24.74
N LYS A 12 3.46 -3.88 25.61
CA LYS A 12 3.09 -4.93 26.57
C LYS A 12 1.76 -5.61 26.24
N SER A 13 1.11 -5.22 25.14
CA SER A 13 -0.20 -5.74 24.76
C SER A 13 -0.14 -7.17 24.23
N THR A 14 -1.18 -7.95 24.50
CA THR A 14 -1.36 -9.28 23.91
C THR A 14 -1.62 -9.18 22.41
N LYS A 15 -1.43 -10.29 21.71
CA LYS A 15 -1.78 -10.39 20.28
C LYS A 15 -3.25 -10.03 20.02
N GLU A 16 -4.18 -10.44 20.89
CA GLU A 16 -5.59 -10.09 20.73
C GLU A 16 -5.82 -8.59 20.85
N GLN A 17 -5.23 -7.93 21.86
CA GLN A 17 -5.36 -6.49 22.06
C GLN A 17 -4.83 -5.69 20.86
N ILE A 18 -3.67 -6.09 20.31
CA ILE A 18 -3.11 -5.48 19.10
C ILE A 18 -4.04 -5.71 17.91
N SER A 19 -4.56 -6.92 17.73
CA SER A 19 -5.48 -7.23 16.63
C SER A 19 -6.77 -6.41 16.73
N ASP A 20 -7.37 -6.29 17.92
CA ASP A 20 -8.59 -5.52 18.13
C ASP A 20 -8.39 -4.01 17.93
N TYR A 21 -7.22 -3.51 18.27
CA TYR A 21 -6.83 -2.14 17.95
C TYR A 21 -6.71 -1.92 16.44
N LEU A 22 -6.01 -2.82 15.72
CA LEU A 22 -5.81 -2.72 14.26
C LEU A 22 -7.13 -2.80 13.47
N LYS A 23 -8.15 -3.51 13.99
CA LYS A 23 -9.49 -3.57 13.39
C LYS A 23 -10.18 -2.22 13.26
N GLN A 24 -9.72 -1.19 13.97
CA GLN A 24 -10.29 0.15 13.92
C GLN A 24 -9.75 0.97 12.73
N PHE A 25 -8.69 0.49 12.08
CA PHE A 25 -7.97 1.24 11.05
C PHE A 25 -8.46 0.94 9.64
N THR A 26 -8.53 1.98 8.83
CA THR A 26 -8.73 1.96 7.38
C THR A 26 -7.44 2.36 6.67
N VAL A 27 -6.94 1.51 5.78
CA VAL A 27 -5.74 1.78 4.99
C VAL A 27 -6.10 1.88 3.51
N GLY A 28 -5.66 2.96 2.87
CA GLY A 28 -5.74 3.13 1.42
C GLY A 28 -4.53 2.55 0.72
N ILE A 29 -4.73 1.82 -0.37
CA ILE A 29 -3.68 1.23 -1.21
C ILE A 29 -3.87 1.77 -2.63
N ALA A 30 -2.97 2.67 -3.04
CA ALA A 30 -2.96 3.27 -4.38
C ALA A 30 -1.99 2.52 -5.28
N GLY A 31 -2.52 1.58 -6.06
CA GLY A 31 -1.76 0.60 -6.86
C GLY A 31 -1.73 -0.78 -6.21
N CYS A 32 -2.10 -1.81 -6.96
CA CYS A 32 -2.16 -3.22 -6.56
C CYS A 32 -1.05 -4.06 -7.23
N GLY A 33 0.08 -3.43 -7.55
CA GLY A 33 1.28 -4.07 -8.08
C GLY A 33 2.09 -4.84 -7.04
N GLY A 34 3.42 -4.93 -7.22
CA GLY A 34 4.33 -5.62 -6.27
C GLY A 34 4.20 -5.06 -4.85
N LEU A 35 4.54 -3.80 -4.67
CA LEU A 35 4.47 -3.10 -3.37
C LEU A 35 3.07 -3.16 -2.76
N GLY A 36 2.06 -2.73 -3.51
CA GLY A 36 0.70 -2.60 -2.99
C GLY A 36 0.03 -3.92 -2.66
N SER A 37 0.18 -4.95 -3.50
CA SER A 37 -0.39 -6.28 -3.20
C SER A 37 0.28 -6.93 -1.99
N ASN A 38 1.61 -6.78 -1.84
CA ASN A 38 2.33 -7.28 -0.67
C ASN A 38 1.93 -6.55 0.61
N ALA A 39 1.87 -5.21 0.59
CA ALA A 39 1.44 -4.41 1.72
C ALA A 39 0.01 -4.75 2.14
N ALA A 40 -0.94 -4.79 1.19
CA ALA A 40 -2.34 -5.10 1.46
C ALA A 40 -2.50 -6.49 2.09
N MET A 41 -1.78 -7.48 1.58
CA MET A 41 -1.81 -8.86 2.09
C MET A 41 -1.14 -9.01 3.46
N ALA A 42 -0.08 -8.26 3.74
CA ALA A 42 0.54 -8.22 5.07
C ALA A 42 -0.40 -7.57 6.09
N LEU A 43 -0.98 -6.41 5.75
CA LEU A 43 -1.93 -5.68 6.59
C LEU A 43 -3.19 -6.50 6.88
N ALA A 44 -3.73 -7.20 5.88
CA ALA A 44 -4.86 -8.09 6.05
C ALA A 44 -4.56 -9.24 7.05
N ARG A 45 -3.36 -9.83 6.98
CA ARG A 45 -2.98 -10.94 7.87
C ARG A 45 -2.76 -10.52 9.32
N VAL A 46 -2.33 -9.28 9.56
CA VAL A 46 -2.23 -8.74 10.92
C VAL A 46 -3.58 -8.24 11.47
N GLY A 47 -4.63 -8.23 10.64
CA GLY A 47 -6.00 -7.96 11.07
C GLY A 47 -6.42 -6.50 11.02
N VAL A 48 -5.89 -5.73 10.06
CA VAL A 48 -6.42 -4.38 9.79
C VAL A 48 -7.92 -4.44 9.49
N GLY A 49 -8.68 -3.45 9.96
CA GLY A 49 -10.14 -3.45 9.82
C GLY A 49 -10.61 -3.34 8.39
N LYS A 50 -10.06 -2.37 7.65
CA LYS A 50 -10.53 -2.03 6.32
C LYS A 50 -9.41 -1.69 5.36
N LEU A 51 -9.54 -2.17 4.12
CA LEU A 51 -8.64 -1.87 3.01
C LEU A 51 -9.43 -1.23 1.86
N LEU A 52 -8.99 -0.06 1.40
CA LEU A 52 -9.47 0.58 0.17
C LEU A 52 -8.41 0.39 -0.91
N LEU A 53 -8.70 -0.44 -1.92
CA LEU A 53 -7.77 -0.77 -2.99
C LEU A 53 -8.15 -0.01 -4.25
N ALA A 54 -7.22 0.73 -4.86
CA ALA A 54 -7.44 1.39 -6.14
C ALA A 54 -6.36 0.99 -7.16
N ASP A 55 -6.77 0.38 -8.27
CA ASP A 55 -5.91 -0.01 -9.39
C ASP A 55 -6.79 -0.31 -10.61
N PHE A 56 -6.31 -0.01 -11.82
CA PHE A 56 -7.04 -0.22 -13.09
C PHE A 56 -6.40 -1.27 -14.01
N ALA A 57 -5.29 -1.86 -13.59
CA ALA A 57 -4.51 -2.79 -14.39
C ALA A 57 -5.07 -4.22 -14.28
N ILE A 58 -4.69 -5.00 -15.28
CA ILE A 58 -5.03 -6.43 -15.40
C ILE A 58 -3.87 -7.28 -14.90
N ILE A 59 -4.18 -8.45 -14.35
CA ILE A 59 -3.21 -9.47 -13.95
C ILE A 59 -2.62 -10.10 -15.21
N THR A 60 -1.32 -9.90 -15.41
CA THR A 60 -0.52 -10.54 -16.46
C THR A 60 0.30 -11.71 -15.88
N PRO A 61 0.84 -12.61 -16.71
CA PRO A 61 1.72 -13.68 -16.24
C PRO A 61 2.90 -13.17 -15.41
N GLN A 62 3.52 -12.04 -15.79
CA GLN A 62 4.64 -11.43 -15.06
C GLN A 62 4.25 -10.88 -13.68
N CYS A 63 2.95 -10.76 -13.38
CA CYS A 63 2.50 -10.39 -12.05
C CYS A 63 2.69 -11.55 -11.06
N LEU A 64 2.68 -12.80 -11.53
CA LEU A 64 2.71 -13.99 -10.67
C LEU A 64 4.05 -14.18 -9.95
N ASP A 65 5.12 -13.58 -10.47
CA ASP A 65 6.48 -13.74 -9.92
C ASP A 65 6.64 -13.05 -8.55
N ARG A 66 5.81 -12.03 -8.26
CA ARG A 66 6.01 -11.13 -7.12
C ARG A 66 4.78 -10.52 -6.47
N GLN A 67 3.67 -10.50 -7.21
CA GLN A 67 2.43 -9.89 -6.76
C GLN A 67 1.55 -11.00 -6.21
N TYR A 68 0.69 -10.69 -5.24
CA TYR A 68 -0.20 -11.68 -4.63
C TYR A 68 -1.37 -12.05 -5.54
N PHE A 69 -1.08 -12.73 -6.66
CA PHE A 69 -2.04 -13.27 -7.63
C PHE A 69 -1.72 -14.72 -7.97
N PHE A 70 -2.74 -15.45 -8.43
CA PHE A 70 -2.63 -16.84 -8.83
C PHE A 70 -2.82 -17.00 -10.34
N ALA A 71 -2.27 -18.06 -10.93
CA ALA A 71 -2.35 -18.34 -12.37
C ALA A 71 -3.80 -18.31 -12.92
N GLY A 72 -4.77 -18.84 -12.17
CA GLY A 72 -6.19 -18.81 -12.54
C GLY A 72 -6.86 -17.43 -12.49
N GLN A 73 -6.12 -16.38 -12.16
CA GLN A 73 -6.58 -14.99 -12.13
C GLN A 73 -6.00 -14.14 -13.28
N VAL A 74 -5.13 -14.70 -14.12
CA VAL A 74 -4.63 -13.99 -15.31
C VAL A 74 -5.80 -13.52 -16.17
N GLY A 75 -5.74 -12.27 -16.64
CA GLY A 75 -6.82 -11.61 -17.40
C GLY A 75 -7.89 -10.94 -16.52
N LYS A 76 -7.89 -11.15 -15.20
CA LYS A 76 -8.78 -10.41 -14.28
C LYS A 76 -8.14 -9.08 -13.86
N LEU A 77 -8.99 -8.15 -13.42
CA LEU A 77 -8.55 -6.90 -12.81
C LEU A 77 -7.80 -7.16 -11.50
N LYS A 78 -6.65 -6.51 -11.33
CA LYS A 78 -5.79 -6.66 -10.15
C LYS A 78 -6.54 -6.38 -8.86
N VAL A 79 -7.32 -5.30 -8.83
CA VAL A 79 -8.03 -4.87 -7.64
C VAL A 79 -9.03 -5.94 -7.14
N HIS A 80 -9.71 -6.64 -8.05
CA HIS A 80 -10.62 -7.72 -7.70
C HIS A 80 -9.89 -9.02 -7.35
N GLY A 81 -8.85 -9.37 -8.10
CA GLY A 81 -8.02 -10.53 -7.78
C GLY A 81 -7.39 -10.42 -6.39
N LEU A 82 -6.91 -9.24 -6.03
CA LEU A 82 -6.29 -8.97 -4.74
C LEU A 82 -7.33 -9.01 -3.61
N ARG A 83 -8.50 -8.38 -3.80
CA ARG A 83 -9.62 -8.48 -2.85
C ARG A 83 -9.97 -9.93 -2.55
N ASP A 84 -10.15 -10.74 -3.58
CA ASP A 84 -10.52 -12.15 -3.41
C ASP A 84 -9.42 -12.93 -2.66
N ASN A 85 -8.15 -12.62 -2.92
CA ASN A 85 -7.02 -13.25 -2.23
C ASN A 85 -6.92 -12.80 -0.76
N ILE A 86 -7.18 -11.53 -0.47
CA ILE A 86 -7.27 -11.01 0.90
C ILE A 86 -8.38 -11.73 1.67
N LEU A 87 -9.59 -11.82 1.09
CA LEU A 87 -10.74 -12.43 1.78
C LEU A 87 -10.56 -13.93 2.00
N LYS A 88 -9.79 -14.63 1.14
CA LYS A 88 -9.36 -16.01 1.40
C LYS A 88 -8.39 -16.12 2.57
N ALA A 89 -7.48 -15.15 2.71
CA ALA A 89 -6.49 -15.16 3.79
C ALA A 89 -7.07 -14.70 5.13
N ASN A 90 -7.94 -13.68 5.12
CA ASN A 90 -8.63 -13.17 6.28
C ASN A 90 -10.02 -12.62 5.89
N PRO A 91 -11.10 -13.39 6.07
CA PRO A 91 -12.45 -12.97 5.71
C PRO A 91 -13.03 -11.87 6.63
N GLN A 92 -12.34 -11.52 7.72
CA GLN A 92 -12.80 -10.48 8.66
C GLN A 92 -12.46 -9.07 8.18
N VAL A 93 -11.53 -8.92 7.22
CA VAL A 93 -11.12 -7.61 6.69
C VAL A 93 -12.20 -7.08 5.75
N ASN A 94 -12.65 -5.85 5.96
CA ASN A 94 -13.53 -5.18 5.02
C ASN A 94 -12.73 -4.63 3.84
N VAL A 95 -12.84 -5.25 2.67
CA VAL A 95 -12.10 -4.83 1.47
C VAL A 95 -13.03 -4.17 0.47
N LYS A 96 -12.67 -2.95 0.05
CA LYS A 96 -13.31 -2.24 -1.08
C LYS A 96 -12.32 -2.13 -2.23
N ALA A 97 -12.77 -2.48 -3.42
CA ALA A 97 -11.95 -2.57 -4.62
C ALA A 97 -12.51 -1.61 -5.67
N PHE A 98 -11.69 -0.63 -6.07
CA PHE A 98 -12.02 0.42 -7.02
C PHE A 98 -11.18 0.21 -8.29
N ASP A 99 -11.85 -0.23 -9.36
CA ASP A 99 -11.26 -0.37 -10.69
C ASP A 99 -11.22 0.99 -11.38
N ILE A 100 -10.28 1.83 -10.97
CA ILE A 100 -10.15 3.20 -11.45
C ILE A 100 -8.69 3.58 -11.62
N LYS A 101 -8.42 4.39 -12.65
CA LYS A 101 -7.16 5.11 -12.76
C LYS A 101 -7.31 6.41 -11.98
N LEU A 102 -6.75 6.45 -10.77
CA LEU A 102 -6.86 7.58 -9.86
C LEU A 102 -6.45 8.90 -10.52
N CYS A 103 -7.31 9.90 -10.40
CA CYS A 103 -6.97 11.31 -10.57
C CYS A 103 -7.07 12.04 -9.22
N THR A 104 -6.76 13.34 -9.21
CA THR A 104 -6.75 14.17 -8.00
C THR A 104 -8.07 14.13 -7.24
N SER A 105 -9.22 14.23 -7.92
CA SER A 105 -10.52 14.20 -7.25
C SER A 105 -10.80 12.84 -6.61
N ASP A 106 -10.43 11.75 -7.30
CA ASP A 106 -10.61 10.39 -6.77
C ASP A 106 -9.77 10.19 -5.51
N VAL A 107 -8.52 10.66 -5.49
CA VAL A 107 -7.63 10.57 -4.32
C VAL A 107 -8.25 11.27 -3.11
N ILE A 108 -8.78 12.48 -3.31
CA ILE A 108 -9.43 13.26 -2.24
C ILE A 108 -10.65 12.53 -1.72
N GLU A 109 -11.56 12.11 -2.59
CA GLU A 109 -12.80 11.45 -2.20
C GLU A 109 -12.55 10.10 -1.53
N LEU A 110 -11.72 9.26 -2.16
CA LEU A 110 -11.52 7.87 -1.77
C LEU A 110 -10.76 7.76 -0.44
N PHE A 111 -9.74 8.59 -0.25
CA PHE A 111 -8.82 8.45 0.86
C PHE A 111 -9.06 9.42 2.02
N ALA A 112 -10.03 10.34 1.94
CA ALA A 112 -10.36 11.28 3.01
C ALA A 112 -10.69 10.63 4.36
N THR A 113 -11.07 9.35 4.39
CA THR A 113 -11.42 8.62 5.61
C THR A 113 -10.37 7.59 6.04
N CYS A 114 -9.24 7.52 5.33
CA CYS A 114 -8.15 6.62 5.66
C CYS A 114 -7.36 7.13 6.87
N ASN A 115 -6.86 6.19 7.67
CA ASN A 115 -5.90 6.49 8.72
C ASN A 115 -4.46 6.58 8.18
N VAL A 116 -4.18 5.92 7.05
CA VAL A 116 -2.91 5.97 6.32
C VAL A 116 -3.16 5.54 4.87
N VAL A 117 -2.39 6.11 3.94
CA VAL A 117 -2.38 5.71 2.53
C VAL A 117 -1.01 5.20 2.16
N ILE A 118 -0.95 4.10 1.41
CA ILE A 118 0.26 3.55 0.81
C ILE A 118 0.19 3.79 -0.69
N GLU A 119 1.15 4.55 -1.20
CA GLU A 119 1.39 4.74 -2.62
C GLU A 119 2.27 3.63 -3.17
N ALA A 120 1.83 3.01 -4.25
CA ALA A 120 2.45 1.86 -4.88
C ALA A 120 2.34 1.91 -6.41
N PHE A 121 2.43 3.10 -7.00
CA PHE A 121 2.49 3.31 -8.44
C PHE A 121 3.90 3.10 -8.99
N ASP A 122 3.95 2.64 -10.24
CA ASP A 122 5.17 2.43 -11.01
C ASP A 122 5.63 3.69 -11.76
N LYS A 123 4.69 4.57 -12.12
CA LYS A 123 4.98 5.79 -12.88
C LYS A 123 5.27 6.99 -11.98
N ALA A 124 6.36 7.70 -12.29
CA ALA A 124 6.77 8.90 -11.58
C ALA A 124 5.68 9.99 -11.60
N GLU A 125 4.98 10.17 -12.72
CA GLU A 125 3.92 11.19 -12.82
C GLU A 125 2.74 10.87 -11.89
N MET A 126 2.37 9.60 -11.76
CA MET A 126 1.28 9.17 -10.87
C MET A 126 1.69 9.31 -9.40
N LYS A 127 2.95 9.00 -9.08
CA LYS A 127 3.53 9.19 -7.75
C LYS A 127 3.54 10.67 -7.36
N GLN A 128 3.99 11.54 -8.27
CA GLN A 128 3.96 12.99 -8.05
C GLN A 128 2.52 13.48 -7.81
N MET A 129 1.57 13.08 -8.65
CA MET A 129 0.17 13.48 -8.53
C MET A 129 -0.41 13.15 -7.15
N ILE A 130 -0.24 11.91 -6.66
CA ILE A 130 -0.80 11.53 -5.36
C ILE A 130 -0.07 12.18 -4.18
N ILE A 131 1.26 12.35 -4.26
CA ILE A 131 2.03 13.06 -3.23
C ILE A 131 1.52 14.51 -3.11
N GLU A 132 1.47 15.26 -4.20
CA GLU A 132 1.01 16.65 -4.20
C GLU A 132 -0.45 16.74 -3.72
N THR A 133 -1.31 15.85 -4.19
CA THR A 133 -2.73 15.83 -3.82
C THR A 133 -2.92 15.57 -2.33
N MET A 134 -2.24 14.56 -1.77
CA MET A 134 -2.34 14.20 -0.36
C MET A 134 -1.76 15.27 0.55
N LEU A 135 -0.57 15.81 0.22
CA LEU A 135 0.07 16.86 1.02
C LEU A 135 -0.75 18.16 1.03
N THR A 136 -1.40 18.49 -0.08
CA THR A 136 -2.19 19.73 -0.20
C THR A 136 -3.58 19.60 0.43
N ASN A 137 -4.29 18.49 0.15
CA ASN A 137 -5.72 18.37 0.44
C ASN A 137 -6.01 17.49 1.66
N LEU A 138 -5.11 16.55 1.98
CA LEU A 138 -5.26 15.59 3.09
C LEU A 138 -4.02 15.58 4.01
N PRO A 139 -3.50 16.75 4.46
CA PRO A 139 -2.23 16.85 5.19
C PRO A 139 -2.22 16.14 6.56
N HIS A 140 -3.39 15.75 7.06
CA HIS A 140 -3.55 15.04 8.32
C HIS A 140 -3.48 13.52 8.16
N ILE A 141 -3.49 13.01 6.93
CA ILE A 141 -3.41 11.58 6.62
C ILE A 141 -1.96 11.26 6.25
N PRO A 142 -1.28 10.37 6.98
CA PRO A 142 0.03 9.88 6.62
C PRO A 142 0.03 9.21 5.24
N LEU A 143 1.01 9.56 4.40
CA LEU A 143 1.28 8.94 3.11
C LEU A 143 2.62 8.21 3.18
N VAL A 144 2.58 6.89 2.95
CA VAL A 144 3.78 6.05 2.81
C VAL A 144 4.06 5.85 1.32
N VAL A 145 5.28 6.17 0.88
CA VAL A 145 5.70 6.05 -0.52
C VAL A 145 6.93 5.17 -0.64
N GLY A 146 6.97 4.34 -1.68
CA GLY A 146 8.15 3.56 -2.06
C GLY A 146 8.96 4.28 -3.14
N VAL A 147 10.21 4.60 -2.87
CA VAL A 147 11.13 5.27 -3.82
C VAL A 147 12.48 4.57 -3.76
N GLY A 148 13.03 4.15 -4.90
CA GLY A 148 14.32 3.48 -4.87
C GLY A 148 14.26 1.99 -4.51
N ILE A 149 13.24 1.27 -5.00
CA ILE A 149 12.99 -0.15 -4.65
C ILE A 149 13.15 -1.04 -5.90
N ALA A 150 14.17 -0.75 -6.72
CA ALA A 150 14.43 -1.45 -7.97
C ALA A 150 15.70 -2.30 -7.90
N GLY A 151 15.67 -3.46 -8.57
CA GLY A 151 16.83 -4.34 -8.71
C GLY A 151 17.06 -5.26 -7.50
N TRP A 152 18.33 -5.58 -7.25
CA TRP A 152 18.78 -6.54 -6.24
C TRP A 152 20.09 -6.08 -5.60
N GLY A 153 20.26 -6.41 -4.31
CA GLY A 153 21.55 -6.30 -3.63
C GLY A 153 21.93 -4.91 -3.11
N LYS A 154 21.04 -3.92 -3.24
CA LYS A 154 21.19 -2.57 -2.65
C LYS A 154 20.36 -2.36 -1.38
N ASP A 155 19.85 -3.44 -0.79
CA ASP A 155 18.99 -3.39 0.40
C ASP A 155 19.67 -2.70 1.59
N VAL A 156 21.00 -2.66 1.63
CA VAL A 156 21.81 -1.99 2.67
C VAL A 156 21.68 -0.47 2.66
N ASP A 157 21.29 0.13 1.54
CA ASP A 157 21.13 1.58 1.39
C ASP A 157 19.68 2.04 1.64
N ALA A 158 18.74 1.08 1.75
CA ALA A 158 17.34 1.37 2.00
C ALA A 158 17.16 1.97 3.39
N HIS A 159 16.47 3.09 3.46
CA HIS A 159 16.19 3.79 4.70
C HIS A 159 14.75 4.30 4.73
N VAL A 160 14.34 4.83 5.89
CA VAL A 160 13.05 5.48 6.05
C VAL A 160 13.29 6.94 6.39
N ARG A 161 12.83 7.84 5.52
CA ARG A 161 12.85 9.29 5.76
C ARG A 161 11.45 9.78 6.03
N ARG A 162 11.29 10.63 7.03
CA ARG A 162 10.00 11.23 7.41
C ARG A 162 10.05 12.73 7.27
N SER A 163 9.02 13.32 6.68
CA SER A 163 8.81 14.75 6.58
C SER A 163 7.32 15.01 6.81
N ASP A 164 6.96 15.54 7.98
CA ASP A 164 5.58 15.71 8.42
C ASP A 164 4.75 14.42 8.28
N ASN A 165 3.73 14.41 7.41
CA ASN A 165 2.88 13.27 7.13
C ASN A 165 3.39 12.41 5.95
N LEU A 166 4.52 12.73 5.32
CA LEU A 166 5.14 11.93 4.26
C LEU A 166 6.21 11.00 4.84
N ILE A 167 6.10 9.71 4.52
CA ILE A 167 7.04 8.66 4.92
C ILE A 167 7.58 8.02 3.64
N ILE A 168 8.87 8.17 3.39
CA ILE A 168 9.56 7.66 2.21
C ILE A 168 10.36 6.44 2.62
N CYS A 169 10.17 5.33 1.90
CA CYS A 169 10.85 4.06 2.13
C CYS A 169 11.63 3.65 0.86
N GLY A 170 12.92 3.34 1.03
CA GLY A 170 13.81 2.82 -0.01
C GLY A 170 15.12 3.60 -0.08
N ASP A 171 15.89 3.43 -1.16
CA ASP A 171 17.21 4.08 -1.30
C ASP A 171 17.14 5.48 -1.95
N GLU A 172 15.95 5.90 -2.41
CA GLU A 172 15.69 7.17 -3.11
C GLU A 172 16.49 7.40 -4.41
N VAL A 173 17.22 6.39 -4.90
CA VAL A 173 18.16 6.50 -6.03
C VAL A 173 17.87 5.50 -7.14
N SER A 174 17.58 4.24 -6.79
CA SER A 174 17.49 3.14 -7.75
C SER A 174 16.19 3.19 -8.55
N ALA A 175 16.33 3.12 -9.87
CA ALA A 175 15.22 3.00 -10.81
C ALA A 175 15.40 1.75 -11.67
N LEU A 176 14.27 1.23 -12.18
CA LEU A 176 14.30 0.08 -13.09
C LEU A 176 15.11 0.41 -14.34
N SER A 177 16.02 -0.50 -14.68
CA SER A 177 16.85 -0.42 -15.89
C SER A 177 17.24 -1.84 -16.31
N ASP A 178 17.87 -1.99 -17.48
CA ASP A 178 18.39 -3.30 -17.92
C ASP A 178 19.41 -3.89 -16.93
N GLN A 179 20.08 -3.05 -16.14
CA GLN A 179 21.05 -3.44 -15.11
C GLN A 179 20.41 -3.66 -13.73
N LEU A 180 19.21 -3.12 -13.50
CA LEU A 180 18.39 -3.29 -12.29
C LEU A 180 17.00 -3.79 -12.71
N PRO A 181 16.90 -5.04 -13.19
CA PRO A 181 15.65 -5.57 -13.69
C PRO A 181 14.66 -5.83 -12.54
N VAL A 182 13.40 -6.02 -12.91
CA VAL A 182 12.38 -6.52 -11.99
C VAL A 182 12.66 -8.00 -11.72
N LEU A 183 13.08 -8.34 -10.50
CA LEU A 183 13.46 -9.71 -10.10
C LEU A 183 12.42 -10.40 -9.22
N ALA A 184 11.73 -9.60 -8.42
CA ALA A 184 10.46 -9.86 -7.74
C ALA A 184 9.83 -8.49 -7.54
#